data_AF-A0A1Q5UIQ7-F1
#
_entry.id   AF-A0A1Q5UIQ7-F1
#
_cell.length_a   1.000
_cell.length_b   1.000
_cell.length_c   1.000
_cell.angle_alpha   90.00
_cell.angle_beta   90.00
_cell.angle_gamma   90.00
#
_symmetry.space_group_name_H-M   'P 1'
#
loop_
_entity.id
_entity.type
_entity.pdbx_description
1 polymer ?
#
loop_
_entity_poly.entity_id
_entity_poly.type
_entity_poly.pdbx_seq_one_letter_code
_entity_poly.pdbx_strand_id
1 'polypeptide(L)'
;MSASGCGCRYFSLWNSSLLAVFLALFSALYSFLDARLDQFYIFYPKHLHDLSQYTIKTYSEDTGSIINFIVAELQEKISEKYLSTEEEWVFNNASGAIGAMYSVYHSR
;
A
#
# COMPACT_ATOMS: atom_id res chain seq x y z
N MET A 1 60.32 25.95 14.08
CA MET A 1 59.10 26.49 14.70
C MET A 1 57.93 26.26 13.76
N SER A 2 56.80 25.85 14.35
CA SER A 2 55.44 25.85 13.83
C SER A 2 55.05 24.83 12.76
N ALA A 3 54.32 23.82 13.23
CA ALA A 3 53.56 22.86 12.44
C ALA A 3 52.33 23.56 11.83
N SER A 4 52.27 23.60 10.51
CA SER A 4 51.11 24.02 9.73
C SER A 4 50.40 22.78 9.19
N GLY A 5 49.12 22.62 9.55
CA GLY A 5 48.21 21.69 8.87
C GLY A 5 47.51 20.67 9.76
N CYS A 6 46.73 21.12 10.76
CA CYS A 6 45.81 20.22 11.46
C CYS A 6 44.56 21.01 11.89
N GLY A 7 43.58 21.15 10.99
CA GLY A 7 42.32 21.86 11.31
C GLY A 7 41.21 21.62 10.30
N CYS A 8 41.51 21.66 9.00
CA CYS A 8 40.47 21.58 7.96
C CYS A 8 39.94 20.16 7.67
N ARG A 9 40.72 19.10 7.96
CA ARG A 9 40.28 17.71 7.71
C ARG A 9 39.33 17.15 8.76
N TYR A 10 39.38 17.68 9.99
CA TYR A 10 38.51 17.22 11.08
C TYR A 10 37.04 17.64 10.87
N PHE A 11 36.79 18.87 10.39
CA PHE A 11 35.43 19.34 10.12
C PHE A 11 34.73 18.56 8.98
N SER A 12 35.47 18.26 7.90
CA SER A 12 34.93 17.50 6.77
C SER A 12 34.64 16.03 7.14
N LEU A 13 35.55 15.37 7.86
CA LEU A 13 35.34 13.98 8.32
C LEU A 13 34.22 13.88 9.37
N TRP A 14 34.05 14.90 10.22
CA TRP A 14 32.98 14.93 11.22
C TRP A 14 31.60 15.07 10.57
N ASN A 15 31.44 15.94 9.56
CA ASN A 15 30.20 16.04 8.79
C ASN A 15 29.88 14.77 8.00
N SER A 16 30.88 14.13 7.38
CA SER A 16 30.70 12.86 6.67
C SER A 16 30.33 11.71 7.61
N SER A 17 30.88 11.69 8.84
CA SER A 17 30.54 10.70 9.87
C SER A 17 29.09 10.86 10.35
N LEU A 18 28.65 12.10 10.60
CA LEU A 18 27.25 12.38 10.96
C LEU A 18 26.28 11.96 9.84
N LEU A 19 26.62 12.24 8.58
CA LEU A 19 25.82 11.80 7.44
C LEU A 19 25.75 10.28 7.33
N ALA A 20 26.88 9.57 7.53
CA ALA A 20 26.92 8.12 7.49
C ALA A 20 26.07 7.49 8.60
N VAL A 21 26.13 8.03 9.82
CA VAL A 21 25.29 7.59 10.94
C VAL A 21 23.82 7.87 10.65
N PHE A 22 23.48 9.05 10.12
CA PHE A 22 22.12 9.39 9.75
C PHE A 22 21.56 8.44 8.68
N LEU A 23 22.32 8.17 7.62
CA LEU A 23 21.91 7.24 6.56
C LEU A 23 21.76 5.81 7.09
N ALA A 24 22.65 5.36 7.99
CA ALA A 24 22.54 4.04 8.60
C ALA A 24 21.27 3.93 9.46
N LEU A 25 20.98 4.94 10.29
CA LEU A 25 19.75 4.98 11.09
C LEU A 25 18.49 5.05 10.23
N PHE A 26 18.50 5.89 9.19
CA PHE A 26 17.38 6.03 8.28
C PHE A 26 17.13 4.75 7.49
N SER A 27 18.18 4.10 7.00
CA SER A 27 18.07 2.80 6.32
C SER A 27 17.53 1.72 7.25
N ALA A 28 18.00 1.67 8.50
CA ALA A 28 17.50 0.71 9.48
C ALA A 28 16.01 0.95 9.78
N LEU A 29 15.59 2.20 9.95
CA LEU A 29 14.19 2.57 10.14
C LEU A 29 13.34 2.24 8.91
N TYR A 30 13.84 2.55 7.70
CA TYR A 30 13.16 2.25 6.44
C TYR A 30 12.95 0.74 6.30
N SER A 31 13.99 -0.08 6.47
CA SER A 31 13.87 -1.54 6.39
C SER A 31 12.95 -2.12 7.47
N PHE A 32 12.92 -1.53 8.67
CA PHE A 32 11.99 -1.93 9.73
C PHE A 32 10.54 -1.63 9.35
N LEU A 33 10.26 -0.45 8.80
CA LEU A 33 8.93 -0.06 8.34
C LEU A 33 8.50 -0.88 7.12
N ASP A 34 9.39 -1.09 6.16
CA ASP A 34 9.16 -1.87 4.94
C ASP A 34 8.75 -3.31 5.27
N ALA A 35 9.47 -3.96 6.20
CA ALA A 35 9.13 -5.29 6.69
C ALA A 35 7.81 -5.38 7.48
N ARG A 36 7.18 -4.23 7.77
CA ARG A 36 5.92 -4.12 8.52
C ARG A 36 4.80 -3.50 7.69
N LEU A 37 5.05 -3.11 6.43
CA LEU A 37 4.04 -2.57 5.52
C LEU A 37 2.83 -3.48 5.39
N ASP A 38 3.05 -4.80 5.32
CA ASP A 38 2.00 -5.81 5.24
C ASP A 38 1.00 -5.74 6.41
N GLN A 39 1.41 -5.24 7.58
CA GLN A 39 0.53 -5.10 8.75
C GLN A 39 -0.42 -3.90 8.65
N PHE A 40 -0.09 -2.93 7.80
CA PHE A 40 -0.92 -1.74 7.59
C PHE A 40 -1.99 -1.94 6.51
N TYR A 41 -1.87 -3.00 5.70
CA TYR A 41 -2.87 -3.33 4.69
C TYR A 41 -3.98 -4.22 5.27
N ILE A 42 -5.22 -3.82 5.03
CA ILE A 42 -6.41 -4.62 5.37
C ILE A 42 -6.59 -5.74 4.34
N PHE A 43 -6.25 -5.48 3.07
CA PHE A 43 -6.30 -6.46 2.00
C PHE A 43 -4.92 -6.72 1.41
N TYR A 44 -4.61 -8.00 1.18
CA TYR A 44 -3.38 -8.39 0.49
C TYR A 44 -3.57 -8.27 -1.03
N PRO A 45 -2.76 -7.46 -1.75
CA PRO A 45 -2.97 -7.20 -3.18
C PRO A 45 -2.98 -8.45 -4.05
N LYS A 46 -2.10 -9.41 -3.77
CA LYS A 46 -2.05 -10.68 -4.51
C LYS A 46 -3.32 -11.49 -4.33
N HIS A 47 -3.87 -11.53 -3.12
CA HIS A 47 -5.12 -12.22 -2.85
C HIS A 47 -6.29 -11.61 -3.63
N LEU A 48 -6.41 -10.28 -3.64
CA LEU A 48 -7.45 -9.59 -4.42
C LEU A 48 -7.32 -9.86 -5.93
N HIS A 49 -6.08 -9.89 -6.44
CA HIS A 49 -5.80 -10.20 -7.84
C HIS A 49 -6.21 -11.64 -8.18
N ASP A 50 -5.77 -12.60 -7.37
CA ASP A 50 -6.06 -14.02 -7.57
C ASP A 50 -7.57 -14.30 -7.48
N LEU A 51 -8.25 -13.71 -6.49
CA LEU A 51 -9.70 -13.79 -6.30
C LEU A 51 -10.45 -13.25 -7.53
N SER A 52 -10.03 -12.08 -8.04
CA SER A 52 -10.64 -11.44 -9.21
C SER A 52 -10.45 -12.27 -10.48
N GLN A 53 -9.26 -12.82 -10.70
CA GLN A 53 -8.98 -13.72 -11.83
C GLN A 53 -9.80 -15.00 -11.75
N TYR A 54 -9.97 -15.54 -10.54
CA TYR A 54 -10.78 -16.73 -10.29
C TYR A 54 -12.28 -16.48 -10.57
N THR A 55 -12.85 -15.40 -10.05
CA THR A 55 -14.28 -15.09 -10.25
C THR A 55 -14.61 -14.76 -11.69
N ILE A 56 -13.77 -14.02 -12.41
CA ILE A 56 -13.97 -13.74 -13.83
C ILE A 56 -13.99 -15.04 -14.65
N LYS A 57 -13.11 -16.00 -14.33
CA LYS A 57 -13.10 -17.31 -15.00
C LYS A 57 -14.33 -18.16 -14.68
N THR A 58 -14.89 -18.00 -13.47
CA THR A 58 -16.00 -18.83 -12.98
C THR A 58 -17.36 -18.27 -13.41
N TYR A 59 -17.53 -16.95 -13.40
CA TYR A 59 -18.81 -16.25 -13.58
C TYR A 59 -18.77 -15.26 -14.76
N SER A 60 -18.07 -15.60 -15.84
CA SER A 60 -17.77 -14.67 -16.96
C SER A 60 -18.99 -13.99 -17.61
N GLU A 61 -20.19 -14.57 -17.47
CA GLU A 61 -21.41 -14.06 -18.09
C GLU A 61 -22.29 -13.23 -17.14
N ASP A 62 -22.01 -13.25 -15.83
CA ASP A 62 -22.83 -12.58 -14.81
C ASP A 62 -21.97 -11.75 -13.86
N THR A 63 -21.94 -10.45 -14.12
CA THR A 63 -21.23 -9.47 -13.30
C THR A 63 -21.83 -9.33 -11.90
N GLY A 64 -23.13 -9.58 -11.72
CA GLY A 64 -23.76 -9.57 -10.40
C GLY A 64 -23.25 -10.72 -9.53
N SER A 65 -23.15 -11.92 -10.10
CA SER A 65 -22.55 -13.08 -9.43
C SER A 65 -21.06 -12.86 -9.09
N ILE A 66 -20.29 -12.21 -9.97
CA ILE A 66 -18.90 -11.83 -9.68
C ILE A 66 -18.83 -10.93 -8.44
N ILE A 67 -19.64 -9.87 -8.41
CA ILE A 67 -19.64 -8.90 -7.30
C ILE A 67 -20.06 -9.59 -6.00
N ASN A 68 -21.16 -10.33 -6.02
CA ASN A 68 -21.68 -11.03 -4.84
C ASN A 68 -20.66 -12.00 -4.25
N PHE A 69 -19.95 -12.76 -5.11
CA PHE A 69 -18.91 -13.67 -4.65
C PHE A 69 -17.74 -12.93 -4.00
N ILE A 70 -17.26 -11.84 -4.62
CA ILE A 70 -16.16 -11.04 -4.08
C ILE A 70 -16.58 -10.42 -2.74
N VAL A 71 -17.78 -9.85 -2.66
CA VAL A 71 -18.31 -9.26 -1.42
C VAL A 71 -18.39 -10.31 -0.32
N ALA A 72 -18.93 -11.50 -0.60
CA ALA A 72 -19.05 -12.57 0.38
C ALA A 72 -17.68 -13.08 0.90
N GLU A 73 -16.71 -13.29 0.00
CA GLU A 73 -15.36 -13.74 0.37
C GLU A 73 -14.63 -12.68 1.21
N LEU A 74 -14.81 -11.39 0.87
CA LEU A 74 -14.22 -10.30 1.65
C LEU A 74 -14.90 -10.18 3.00
N GLN A 75 -16.23 -10.31 3.08
CA GLN A 75 -17.00 -10.26 4.33
C GLN A 75 -16.56 -11.30 5.35
N GLU A 76 -16.15 -12.49 4.91
CA GLU A 76 -15.62 -13.51 5.83
C GLU A 76 -14.31 -13.08 6.50
N LYS A 77 -13.49 -12.27 5.81
CA LYS A 77 -12.15 -11.89 6.27
C LYS A 77 -12.10 -10.57 7.03
N ILE A 78 -13.10 -9.70 6.89
CA ILE A 78 -13.11 -8.38 7.54
C ILE A 78 -14.32 -8.17 8.45
N SER A 79 -14.08 -7.53 9.59
CA SER A 79 -15.17 -7.12 10.50
C SER A 79 -16.11 -6.13 9.80
N GLU A 80 -17.42 -6.26 10.04
CA GLU A 80 -18.51 -5.43 9.51
C GLU A 80 -18.25 -3.91 9.57
N LYS A 81 -17.37 -3.46 10.48
CA LYS A 81 -16.98 -2.06 10.63
C LYS A 81 -16.42 -1.40 9.35
N TYR A 82 -15.88 -2.17 8.42
CA TYR A 82 -15.25 -1.64 7.21
C TYR A 82 -15.99 -1.97 5.90
N LEU A 83 -17.09 -2.70 5.99
CA LEU A 83 -17.89 -3.08 4.84
C LEU A 83 -18.95 -2.01 4.60
N SER A 84 -19.08 -1.60 3.34
CA SER A 84 -20.26 -0.85 2.92
C SER A 84 -21.43 -1.83 2.87
N THR A 85 -22.42 -1.67 3.74
CA THR A 85 -23.66 -2.45 3.70
C THR A 85 -24.63 -1.95 2.62
N GLU A 86 -24.36 -0.77 2.07
CA GLU A 86 -25.17 -0.16 1.01
C GLU A 86 -24.54 -0.46 -0.35
N GLU A 87 -25.35 -1.03 -1.24
CA GLU A 87 -24.98 -1.27 -2.64
C GLU A 87 -24.97 0.07 -3.40
N GLU A 88 -23.83 0.74 -3.46
CA GLU A 88 -23.70 2.03 -4.13
C GLU A 88 -22.98 1.90 -5.48
N TRP A 89 -23.71 2.18 -6.55
CA TRP A 89 -23.18 2.34 -7.90
C TRP A 89 -22.95 3.80 -8.21
N VAL A 90 -21.70 4.14 -8.53
CA VAL A 90 -21.32 5.50 -8.93
C VAL A 90 -20.82 5.51 -10.37
N PHE A 91 -21.26 6.51 -11.13
CA PHE A 91 -20.67 6.77 -12.44
C PHE A 91 -19.26 7.32 -12.27
N ASN A 92 -18.30 6.70 -12.94
CA ASN A 92 -16.90 7.13 -12.93
C ASN A 92 -16.48 7.54 -14.34
N ASN A 93 -16.18 8.83 -14.52
CA ASN A 93 -15.65 9.38 -15.76
C ASN A 93 -14.22 9.84 -15.53
N ALA A 94 -13.27 9.17 -16.18
CA ALA A 94 -11.85 9.49 -16.11
C ALA A 94 -11.25 9.54 -17.52
N SER A 95 -10.56 10.64 -17.85
CA SER A 95 -9.85 10.84 -19.12
C SER A 95 -10.68 10.55 -20.39
N GLY A 96 -11.99 10.84 -20.37
CA GLY A 96 -12.89 10.66 -21.52
C GLY A 96 -13.47 9.26 -21.68
N ALA A 97 -13.16 8.32 -20.78
CA ALA A 97 -13.82 7.03 -20.66
C ALA A 97 -14.88 7.07 -19.53
N ILE A 98 -16.06 6.51 -19.79
CA ILE A 98 -17.16 6.43 -18.82
C ILE A 98 -17.35 4.97 -18.41
N GLY A 99 -17.36 4.71 -17.10
CA GLY A 99 -17.69 3.42 -16.52
C GLY A 99 -18.57 3.57 -15.28
N ALA A 100 -18.93 2.44 -14.68
CA ALA A 100 -19.60 2.37 -13.39
C ALA A 100 -18.68 1.64 -12.40
N MET A 101 -18.65 2.12 -11.16
CA MET A 101 -17.90 1.50 -10.07
C MET A 101 -18.88 1.08 -8.97
N TYR A 102 -18.64 -0.12 -8.44
CA TYR A 102 -19.28 -0.62 -7.24
C TYR A 102 -18.29 -0.54 -6.07
N SER A 103 -18.64 0.19 -5.01
CA SER A 103 -17.75 0.37 -3.86
C SER A 103 -18.06 -0.64 -2.76
N VAL A 104 -17.12 -1.54 -2.48
CA VAL A 104 -17.28 -2.61 -1.47
C VAL A 104 -16.71 -2.21 -0.10
N TYR A 105 -15.77 -1.27 -0.09
CA TYR A 105 -14.96 -0.95 1.08
C TYR A 105 -14.61 0.52 1.14
N HIS A 106 -14.55 1.06 2.35
CA HIS A 106 -14.03 2.39 2.65
C HIS A 106 -13.25 2.37 3.97
N SER A 107 -12.08 3.03 4.00
CA SER A 107 -11.34 3.31 5.23
C SER A 107 -11.76 4.66 5.81
N ARG A 108 -12.18 4.70 7.07
CA ARG A 108 -12.39 5.96 7.81
C ARG A 108 -11.09 6.71 8.07
#